data_AF-A0A2W4JT80-F1
#
_entry.id   AF-A0A2W4JT80-F1
#
_cell.length_a   1.000
_cell.length_b   1.000
_cell.length_c   1.000
_cell.angle_alpha   90.00
_cell.angle_beta   90.00
_cell.angle_gamma   90.00
#
_symmetry.space_group_name_H-M   'P 1'
#
loop_
_entity.id
_entity.type
_entity.pdbx_description
1 polymer ?
#
loop_
_entity_poly.entity_id
_entity_poly.type
_entity_poly.pdbx_seq_one_letter_code
_entity_poly.pdbx_strand_id
1 'polypeptide(L)'
;MRFVFALILSLCAVHAFAEPAARYVDRPEVQAFIAEMQARHGFPEEELRALFAQVERQESVLRAIVPQPVGERSWQRYRSNFVNARRIERGVEFWRAHRDILARAEAEYGVPAEIIVAILGVETQYGRTIGAYRVLDALTTLAFDYPRRAAYFRGELEELLLLARESQWSPTELTGSFAGAIGIPQFMPGSIRRFAVDYDDDGRRNLRDSTADAIGSVAHFLRLHGWASGEPVAATATLTDPRA
;
A
#
# COMPACT_ATOMS: atom_id res chain seq x y z
N MET A 1 -53.44 50.25 32.08
CA MET A 1 -52.14 50.64 31.50
C MET A 1 -51.15 49.53 31.83
N ARG A 2 -50.84 48.68 30.81
CA ARG A 2 -49.78 47.65 30.69
C ARG A 2 -49.45 46.72 31.87
N PHE A 3 -49.97 45.48 31.80
CA PHE A 3 -49.38 44.30 32.45
C PHE A 3 -48.18 43.81 31.64
N VAL A 4 -47.04 43.56 32.29
CA VAL A 4 -45.84 42.97 31.70
C VAL A 4 -45.86 41.46 31.98
N PHE A 5 -45.97 40.65 30.92
CA PHE A 5 -45.78 39.20 30.97
C PHE A 5 -44.29 38.91 30.74
N ALA A 6 -43.60 38.35 31.74
CA ALA A 6 -42.24 37.86 31.60
C ALA A 6 -42.28 36.42 31.08
N LEU A 7 -41.88 36.21 29.83
CA LEU A 7 -41.76 34.91 29.20
C LEU A 7 -40.38 34.33 29.53
N ILE A 8 -40.33 33.32 30.40
CA ILE A 8 -39.11 32.54 30.65
C ILE A 8 -38.96 31.53 29.52
N LEU A 9 -38.08 31.82 28.55
CA LEU A 9 -37.64 30.84 27.55
C LEU A 9 -36.70 29.83 28.24
N SER A 10 -37.19 28.63 28.53
CA SER A 10 -36.35 27.51 28.91
C SER A 10 -35.60 27.01 27.67
N LEU A 11 -34.30 27.27 27.61
CA LEU A 11 -33.41 26.83 26.54
C LEU A 11 -33.08 25.34 26.76
N CYS A 12 -33.93 24.44 26.25
CA CYS A 12 -33.59 23.03 26.15
C CYS A 12 -32.45 22.86 25.13
N ALA A 13 -31.22 22.73 25.61
CA ALA A 13 -30.09 22.33 24.77
C ALA A 13 -30.29 20.90 24.29
N VAL A 14 -30.80 20.73 23.08
CA VAL A 14 -30.83 19.45 22.37
C VAL A 14 -29.38 19.07 22.07
N HIS A 15 -28.80 18.25 22.94
CA HIS A 15 -27.54 17.58 22.62
C HIS A 15 -27.86 16.50 21.60
N ALA A 16 -27.60 16.80 20.32
CA ALA A 16 -27.56 15.77 19.31
C ALA A 16 -26.40 14.84 19.66
N PHE A 17 -26.69 13.71 20.29
CA PHE A 17 -25.75 12.61 20.38
C PHE A 17 -25.51 12.14 18.95
N ALA A 18 -24.33 12.44 18.40
CA ALA A 18 -23.89 11.80 17.17
C ALA A 18 -23.87 10.29 17.45
N GLU A 19 -24.66 9.51 16.71
CA GLU A 19 -24.55 8.06 16.82
C GLU A 19 -23.11 7.66 16.51
N PRO A 20 -22.48 6.81 17.34
CA PRO A 20 -21.17 6.27 17.01
C PRO A 20 -21.27 5.59 15.65
N ALA A 21 -20.37 5.95 14.73
CA ALA A 21 -20.35 5.36 13.41
C ALA A 21 -20.35 3.83 13.51
N ALA A 22 -21.21 3.16 12.76
CA ALA A 22 -21.34 1.70 12.80
C ALA A 22 -19.96 1.05 12.53
N ARG A 23 -19.51 0.22 13.48
CA ARG A 23 -18.27 -0.56 13.38
C ARG A 23 -18.33 -1.44 12.14
N TYR A 24 -17.20 -1.66 11.48
CA TYR A 24 -17.16 -2.47 10.25
C TYR A 24 -17.76 -3.87 10.45
N VAL A 25 -17.44 -4.56 11.55
CA VAL A 25 -17.96 -5.90 11.84
C VAL A 25 -19.50 -6.00 11.84
N ASP A 26 -20.19 -4.91 12.16
CA ASP A 26 -21.65 -4.86 12.25
C ASP A 26 -22.30 -4.53 10.89
N ARG A 27 -21.50 -4.19 9.85
CA ARG A 27 -22.02 -3.79 8.53
C ARG A 27 -22.35 -5.01 7.65
N PRO A 28 -23.49 -5.01 6.94
CA PRO A 28 -23.90 -6.13 6.08
C PRO A 28 -22.87 -6.50 5.02
N GLU A 29 -22.22 -5.52 4.39
CA GLU A 29 -21.22 -5.75 3.34
C GLU A 29 -19.93 -6.40 3.87
N VAL A 30 -19.56 -6.12 5.13
CA VAL A 30 -18.41 -6.76 5.80
C VAL A 30 -18.78 -8.17 6.25
N GLN A 31 -20.00 -8.38 6.77
CA GLN A 31 -20.49 -9.72 7.10
C GLN A 31 -20.56 -10.62 5.87
N ALA A 32 -20.97 -10.08 4.71
CA ALA A 32 -20.94 -10.79 3.44
C ALA A 32 -19.52 -11.14 3.00
N PHE A 33 -18.54 -10.25 3.22
CA PHE A 33 -17.13 -10.54 2.96
C PHE A 33 -16.59 -11.64 3.89
N ILE A 34 -16.93 -11.61 5.18
CA ILE A 34 -16.55 -12.66 6.14
C ILE A 34 -17.11 -14.02 5.70
N ALA A 35 -18.40 -14.08 5.32
CA ALA A 35 -19.03 -15.30 4.83
C ALA A 35 -18.37 -15.81 3.54
N GLU A 36 -17.96 -14.91 2.63
CA GLU A 36 -17.18 -15.27 1.44
C GLU A 36 -15.81 -15.86 1.80
N MET A 37 -15.08 -15.25 2.73
CA MET A 37 -13.77 -15.75 3.17
C MET A 37 -13.89 -17.12 3.85
N GLN A 38 -14.96 -17.36 4.60
CA GLN A 38 -15.27 -18.68 5.15
C GLN A 38 -15.57 -19.70 4.05
N ALA A 39 -16.47 -19.38 3.12
CA ALA A 39 -16.91 -20.30 2.08
C ALA A 39 -15.80 -20.66 1.08
N ARG A 40 -14.96 -19.69 0.70
CA ARG A 40 -13.91 -19.87 -0.32
C ARG A 40 -12.61 -20.40 0.27
N HIS A 41 -12.27 -19.97 1.48
CA HIS A 41 -10.92 -20.16 2.04
C HIS A 41 -10.91 -20.84 3.41
N GLY A 42 -12.08 -21.15 3.99
CA GLY A 42 -12.19 -21.86 5.26
C GLY A 42 -11.78 -21.05 6.49
N PHE A 43 -11.83 -19.71 6.44
CA PHE A 43 -11.57 -18.90 7.63
C PHE A 43 -12.68 -19.10 8.68
N PRO A 44 -12.34 -19.25 9.98
CA PRO A 44 -13.35 -19.24 11.04
C PRO A 44 -14.06 -17.88 11.11
N GLU A 45 -15.40 -17.89 11.07
CA GLU A 45 -16.20 -16.66 11.11
C GLU A 45 -15.92 -15.84 12.38
N GLU A 46 -15.80 -16.51 13.53
CA GLU A 46 -15.54 -15.87 14.82
C GLU A 46 -14.20 -15.12 14.83
N GLU A 47 -13.14 -15.72 14.27
CA GLU A 47 -11.82 -15.07 14.18
C GLU A 47 -11.87 -13.83 13.29
N LEU A 48 -12.53 -13.91 12.14
CA LEU A 48 -12.67 -12.75 11.24
C LEU A 48 -13.55 -11.66 11.86
N ARG A 49 -14.63 -12.02 12.58
CA ARG A 49 -15.44 -11.04 13.31
C ARG A 49 -14.62 -10.35 14.39
N ALA A 50 -13.85 -11.10 15.18
CA ALA A 50 -12.95 -10.52 16.19
C ALA A 50 -11.89 -9.61 15.57
N LEU A 51 -11.39 -9.95 14.38
CA LEU A 51 -10.48 -9.11 13.62
C LEU A 51 -11.13 -7.82 13.14
N PHE A 52 -12.27 -7.89 12.45
CA PHE A 52 -12.98 -6.73 11.91
C PHE A 52 -13.58 -5.83 13.00
N ALA A 53 -13.77 -6.34 14.22
CA ALA A 53 -14.17 -5.54 15.37
C ALA A 53 -13.08 -4.55 15.82
N GLN A 54 -11.81 -4.79 15.46
CA GLN A 54 -10.66 -3.94 15.76
C GLN A 54 -10.31 -2.96 14.63
N VAL A 55 -11.07 -2.96 13.54
CA VAL A 55 -10.77 -2.14 12.37
C VAL A 55 -11.33 -0.74 12.54
N GLU A 56 -10.46 0.24 12.36
CA GLU A 56 -10.82 1.65 12.41
C GLU A 56 -10.89 2.23 11.00
N ARG A 57 -11.95 3.01 10.74
CA ARG A 57 -12.11 3.75 9.49
C ARG A 57 -11.06 4.87 9.42
N GLN A 58 -10.30 4.92 8.35
CA GLN A 58 -9.20 5.88 8.16
C GLN A 58 -9.61 7.05 7.24
N GLU A 59 -10.08 8.15 7.82
CA GLU A 59 -10.46 9.35 7.05
C GLU A 59 -9.31 9.92 6.21
N SER A 60 -8.09 9.86 6.74
CA SER A 60 -6.89 10.30 6.03
C SER A 60 -6.58 9.44 4.80
N VAL A 61 -6.90 8.15 4.83
CA VAL A 61 -6.77 7.25 3.67
C VAL A 61 -7.72 7.69 2.55
N LEU A 62 -8.97 7.98 2.88
CA LEU A 62 -9.96 8.46 1.90
C LEU A 62 -9.58 9.81 1.31
N ARG A 63 -8.99 10.71 2.10
CA ARG A 63 -8.46 11.98 1.57
C ARG A 63 -7.24 11.76 0.67
N ALA A 64 -6.35 10.83 1.02
CA ALA A 64 -5.12 10.59 0.28
C ALA A 64 -5.35 9.90 -1.08
N ILE A 65 -6.35 9.02 -1.20
CA ILE A 65 -6.65 8.30 -2.45
C ILE A 65 -7.33 9.17 -3.51
N VAL A 66 -7.93 10.29 -3.11
CA VAL A 66 -8.57 11.23 -4.04
C VAL A 66 -7.48 11.97 -4.82
N PRO A 67 -7.47 11.86 -6.17
CA PRO A 67 -6.51 12.59 -6.99
C PRO A 67 -6.61 14.09 -6.73
N GLN A 68 -5.50 14.71 -6.32
CA GLN A 68 -5.45 16.14 -6.15
C GLN A 68 -5.33 16.82 -7.52
N PRO A 69 -5.99 17.96 -7.76
CA PRO A 69 -5.77 18.76 -8.96
C PRO A 69 -4.31 19.21 -8.96
N VAL A 70 -3.49 18.56 -9.77
CA VAL A 70 -2.13 19.03 -10.07
C VAL A 70 -2.24 20.16 -11.08
N GLY A 71 -1.51 21.25 -10.85
CA GLY A 71 -1.26 22.26 -11.88
C GLY A 71 -0.51 21.66 -13.08
N GLU A 72 0.07 22.50 -13.93
CA GLU A 72 0.78 22.02 -15.14
C GLU A 72 1.77 20.89 -14.81
N ARG A 73 1.61 19.77 -15.54
CA ARG A 73 2.46 18.60 -15.38
C ARG A 73 3.83 18.92 -15.96
N SER A 74 4.84 19.00 -15.10
CA SER A 74 6.24 19.24 -15.51
C SER A 74 7.11 18.03 -15.19
N TRP A 75 7.71 17.44 -16.22
CA TRP A 75 8.69 16.36 -16.06
C TRP A 75 9.89 16.81 -15.23
N GLN A 76 10.39 18.03 -15.45
CA GLN A 76 11.53 18.56 -14.73
C GLN A 76 11.26 18.64 -13.22
N ARG A 77 10.07 19.13 -12.85
CA ARG A 77 9.64 19.20 -11.44
C ARG A 77 9.42 17.82 -10.83
N TYR A 78 8.83 16.87 -11.57
CA TYR A 78 8.67 15.50 -11.08
C TYR A 78 10.03 14.83 -10.88
N ARG A 79 10.91 14.93 -11.87
CA ARG A 79 12.26 14.35 -11.86
C ARG A 79 13.09 14.87 -10.69
N SER A 80 13.02 16.15 -10.34
CA SER A 80 13.84 16.71 -9.25
C SER A 80 13.49 16.14 -7.86
N ASN A 81 12.28 15.60 -7.67
CA ASN A 81 11.90 14.90 -6.44
C ASN A 81 12.69 13.60 -6.22
N PHE A 82 13.13 12.95 -7.31
CA PHE A 82 13.75 11.62 -7.30
C PHE A 82 15.22 11.63 -7.71
N VAL A 83 15.60 12.48 -8.66
CA VAL A 83 16.96 12.58 -9.19
C VAL A 83 17.61 13.85 -8.64
N ASN A 84 18.24 13.72 -7.48
CA ASN A 84 19.00 14.76 -6.80
C ASN A 84 20.16 14.13 -6.01
N ALA A 85 21.16 14.94 -5.62
CA ALA A 85 22.40 14.48 -4.99
C ALA A 85 22.13 13.57 -3.78
N ARG A 86 21.25 14.00 -2.87
CA ARG A 86 20.89 13.24 -1.66
C ARG A 86 20.34 11.84 -1.95
N ARG A 87 19.45 11.69 -2.95
CA ARG A 87 18.89 10.38 -3.31
C ARG A 87 19.90 9.49 -4.01
N ILE A 88 20.79 10.08 -4.83
CA ILE A 88 21.87 9.36 -5.52
C ILE A 88 22.89 8.84 -4.50
N GLU A 89 23.36 9.68 -3.57
CA GLU A 89 24.30 9.29 -2.51
C GLU A 89 23.77 8.10 -1.70
N ARG A 90 22.50 8.17 -1.26
CA ARG A 90 21.85 7.07 -0.55
C ARG A 90 21.71 5.80 -1.38
N GLY A 91 21.52 5.93 -2.69
CA GLY A 91 21.48 4.78 -3.61
C GLY A 91 22.84 4.11 -3.74
N VAL A 92 23.92 4.89 -3.81
CA VAL A 92 25.29 4.37 -3.81
C VAL A 92 25.62 3.69 -2.48
N GLU A 93 25.20 4.27 -1.35
CA GLU A 93 25.33 3.64 -0.02
C GLU A 93 24.61 2.29 0.04
N PHE A 94 23.33 2.27 -0.36
CA PHE A 94 22.53 1.06 -0.38
C PHE A 94 23.14 -0.01 -1.29
N TRP A 95 23.56 0.36 -2.51
CA TRP A 95 24.22 -0.57 -3.42
C TRP A 95 25.45 -1.19 -2.78
N ARG A 96 26.34 -0.36 -2.23
CA ARG A 96 27.58 -0.83 -1.61
C ARG A 96 27.31 -1.79 -0.44
N ALA A 97 26.30 -1.51 0.37
CA ALA A 97 25.93 -2.36 1.50
C ALA A 97 25.35 -3.71 1.09
N HIS A 98 24.72 -3.81 -0.09
CA HIS A 98 24.02 -5.01 -0.56
C HIS A 98 24.55 -5.55 -1.90
N ARG A 99 25.83 -5.28 -2.19
CA ARG A 99 26.44 -5.53 -3.51
C ARG A 99 26.31 -6.99 -3.95
N ASP A 100 26.55 -7.93 -3.05
CA ASP A 100 26.55 -9.36 -3.39
C ASP A 100 25.13 -9.87 -3.66
N ILE A 101 24.15 -9.40 -2.89
CA ILE A 101 22.74 -9.74 -3.09
C ILE A 101 22.23 -9.15 -4.40
N LEU A 102 22.56 -7.90 -4.70
CA LEU A 102 22.21 -7.24 -5.96
C LEU A 102 22.82 -7.96 -7.16
N ALA A 103 24.10 -8.32 -7.08
CA ALA A 103 24.78 -9.06 -8.14
C ALA A 103 24.16 -10.44 -8.38
N ARG A 104 23.76 -11.14 -7.31
CA ARG A 104 23.05 -12.42 -7.41
C ARG A 104 21.68 -12.25 -8.06
N ALA A 105 20.89 -11.26 -7.64
CA ALA A 105 19.57 -10.98 -8.21
C ALA A 105 19.65 -10.60 -9.70
N GLU A 106 20.65 -9.81 -10.08
CA GLU A 106 20.91 -9.46 -11.47
C GLU A 106 21.27 -10.70 -12.31
N ALA A 107 22.16 -11.57 -11.81
CA ALA A 107 22.55 -12.78 -12.51
C ALA A 107 21.39 -13.79 -12.66
N GLU A 108 20.56 -13.91 -11.64
CA GLU A 108 19.45 -14.88 -11.59
C GLU A 108 18.24 -14.43 -12.41
N TYR A 109 17.83 -13.16 -12.26
CA TYR A 109 16.61 -12.65 -12.87
C TYR A 109 16.84 -11.83 -14.15
N GLY A 110 18.09 -11.48 -14.47
CA GLY A 110 18.44 -10.67 -15.64
C GLY A 110 18.02 -9.21 -15.54
N VAL A 111 17.74 -8.74 -14.32
CA VAL A 111 17.32 -7.35 -14.04
C VAL A 111 18.53 -6.58 -13.48
N PRO A 112 18.99 -5.51 -14.15
CA PRO A 112 20.17 -4.76 -13.69
C PRO A 112 20.01 -4.23 -12.27
N ALA A 113 21.08 -4.32 -11.47
CA ALA A 113 21.07 -3.87 -10.09
C ALA A 113 20.65 -2.40 -9.94
N GLU A 114 21.01 -1.52 -10.88
CA GLU A 114 20.59 -0.11 -10.88
C GLU A 114 19.08 0.09 -10.96
N ILE A 115 18.36 -0.81 -11.65
CA ILE A 115 16.90 -0.76 -11.75
C ILE A 115 16.29 -1.15 -10.41
N ILE A 116 16.80 -2.22 -9.79
CA ILE A 116 16.34 -2.67 -8.47
C ILE A 116 16.57 -1.57 -7.43
N VAL A 117 17.79 -1.01 -7.37
CA VAL A 117 18.14 0.10 -6.46
C VAL A 117 17.26 1.32 -6.72
N ALA A 118 17.02 1.68 -7.99
CA ALA A 118 16.17 2.82 -8.33
C ALA A 118 14.73 2.64 -7.84
N ILE A 119 14.14 1.46 -8.00
CA ILE A 119 12.79 1.15 -7.51
C ILE A 119 12.72 1.30 -5.99
N LEU A 120 13.59 0.61 -5.25
CA LEU A 120 13.58 0.68 -3.78
C LEU A 120 13.87 2.10 -3.25
N GLY A 121 14.68 2.87 -3.97
CA GLY A 121 14.95 4.27 -3.67
C GLY A 121 13.74 5.18 -3.90
N VAL A 122 13.03 5.01 -5.01
CA VAL A 122 11.81 5.77 -5.35
C VAL A 122 10.70 5.47 -4.35
N GLU A 123 10.43 4.18 -4.09
CA GLU A 123 9.31 3.73 -3.27
C GLU A 123 9.44 4.14 -1.81
N THR A 124 10.58 3.83 -1.17
CA THR A 124 10.68 3.94 0.31
C THR A 124 11.94 4.62 0.79
N GLN A 125 12.77 5.16 -0.13
CA GLN A 125 14.12 5.62 0.19
C GLN A 125 14.92 4.52 0.91
N TYR A 126 14.85 3.30 0.36
CA TYR A 126 15.57 2.13 0.87
C TYR A 126 15.09 1.73 2.28
N GLY A 127 13.77 1.66 2.48
CA GLY A 127 13.15 1.23 3.74
C GLY A 127 12.96 2.33 4.79
N ARG A 128 13.43 3.57 4.54
CA ARG A 128 13.28 4.69 5.48
C ARG A 128 11.85 5.21 5.58
N THR A 129 11.01 4.96 4.58
CA THR A 129 9.62 5.43 4.54
C THR A 129 8.72 4.33 3.97
N ILE A 130 8.31 3.39 4.81
CA ILE A 130 7.47 2.23 4.43
C ILE A 130 5.97 2.44 4.69
N GLY A 131 5.60 3.57 5.29
CA GLY A 131 4.22 3.94 5.64
C GLY A 131 3.82 3.59 7.08
N ALA A 132 2.80 4.28 7.57
CA ALA A 132 2.38 4.27 8.98
C ALA A 132 0.93 3.80 9.19
N TYR A 133 0.21 3.48 8.11
CA TYR A 133 -1.17 3.01 8.22
C TYR A 133 -1.16 1.52 8.52
N ARG A 134 -1.96 1.06 9.50
CA ARG A 134 -2.31 -0.36 9.60
C ARG A 134 -2.92 -0.79 8.27
N VAL A 135 -2.33 -1.78 7.61
CA VAL A 135 -2.72 -2.18 6.26
C VAL A 135 -4.14 -2.71 6.24
N LEU A 136 -4.53 -3.44 7.28
CA LEU A 136 -5.90 -3.90 7.50
C LEU A 136 -6.90 -2.75 7.51
N ASP A 137 -6.59 -1.66 8.23
CA ASP A 137 -7.49 -0.51 8.34
C ASP A 137 -7.59 0.25 7.00
N ALA A 138 -6.45 0.45 6.33
CA ALA A 138 -6.41 1.11 5.03
C ALA A 138 -7.21 0.35 3.96
N LEU A 139 -6.97 -0.97 3.84
CA LEU A 139 -7.66 -1.79 2.85
C LEU A 139 -9.14 -1.98 3.17
N THR A 140 -9.52 -2.14 4.44
CA THR A 140 -10.94 -2.20 4.83
C THR A 140 -11.65 -0.88 4.52
N THR A 141 -11.02 0.25 4.86
CA THR A 141 -11.56 1.58 4.54
C THR A 141 -11.78 1.74 3.03
N LEU A 142 -10.80 1.35 2.21
CA LEU A 142 -10.90 1.49 0.76
C LEU A 142 -11.84 0.45 0.11
N ALA A 143 -11.95 -0.75 0.67
CA ALA A 143 -12.83 -1.80 0.16
C ALA A 143 -14.31 -1.45 0.36
N PHE A 144 -14.65 -0.82 1.48
CA PHE A 144 -16.05 -0.60 1.87
C PHE A 144 -16.52 0.85 1.80
N ASP A 145 -15.61 1.84 1.87
CA ASP A 145 -15.97 3.27 1.85
C ASP A 145 -15.44 4.03 0.62
N TYR A 146 -14.82 3.35 -0.35
CA TYR A 146 -14.34 3.97 -1.60
C TYR A 146 -14.90 3.30 -2.87
N PRO A 147 -16.14 3.61 -3.27
CA PRO A 147 -16.87 2.90 -4.32
C PRO A 147 -16.11 2.78 -5.66
N ARG A 148 -15.33 3.81 -6.03
CA ARG A 148 -14.63 3.86 -7.33
C ARG A 148 -13.67 2.69 -7.56
N ARG A 149 -13.07 2.14 -6.50
CA ARG A 149 -12.12 1.00 -6.57
C ARG A 149 -12.39 -0.08 -5.53
N ALA A 150 -13.60 -0.11 -4.96
CA ALA A 150 -13.98 -1.03 -3.89
C ALA A 150 -13.64 -2.50 -4.22
N ALA A 151 -13.98 -2.97 -5.43
CA ALA A 151 -13.69 -4.34 -5.85
C ALA A 151 -12.19 -4.69 -5.85
N TYR A 152 -11.34 -3.76 -6.30
CA TYR A 152 -9.90 -3.95 -6.29
C TYR A 152 -9.36 -4.07 -4.85
N PHE A 153 -9.75 -3.15 -3.97
CA PHE A 153 -9.27 -3.14 -2.59
C PHE A 153 -9.86 -4.27 -1.75
N ARG A 154 -11.07 -4.74 -2.06
CA ARG A 154 -11.64 -5.98 -1.48
C ARG A 154 -10.81 -7.20 -1.87
N GLY A 155 -10.35 -7.28 -3.12
CA GLY A 155 -9.41 -8.32 -3.55
C GLY A 155 -8.08 -8.25 -2.79
N GLU A 156 -7.50 -7.07 -2.64
CA GLU A 156 -6.25 -6.91 -1.87
C GLU A 156 -6.44 -7.19 -0.37
N LEU A 157 -7.63 -6.92 0.19
CA LEU A 157 -7.98 -7.30 1.56
C LEU A 157 -8.08 -8.83 1.72
N GLU A 158 -8.69 -9.52 0.75
CA GLU A 158 -8.69 -10.99 0.68
C GLU A 158 -7.26 -11.53 0.63
N GLU A 159 -6.41 -10.99 -0.24
CA GLU A 159 -5.00 -11.36 -0.36
C GLU A 159 -4.20 -11.08 0.92
N LEU A 160 -4.48 -9.99 1.63
CA LEU A 160 -3.86 -9.68 2.93
C LEU A 160 -4.17 -10.76 3.97
N LEU A 161 -5.44 -11.16 4.10
CA LEU A 161 -5.84 -12.17 5.09
C LEU A 161 -5.21 -13.53 4.78
N LEU A 162 -5.16 -13.90 3.49
CA LEU A 162 -4.48 -15.11 3.04
C LEU A 162 -2.98 -15.06 3.34
N LEU A 163 -2.33 -13.93 3.03
CA LEU A 163 -0.91 -13.71 3.31
C LEU A 163 -0.59 -13.79 4.80
N ALA A 164 -1.44 -13.20 5.65
CA ALA A 164 -1.28 -13.24 7.09
C ALA A 164 -1.37 -14.66 7.64
N ARG A 165 -2.32 -15.46 7.13
CA ARG A 165 -2.47 -16.87 7.48
C ARG A 165 -1.29 -17.73 7.02
N GLU A 166 -0.84 -17.55 5.78
CA GLU A 166 0.30 -18.30 5.19
C GLU A 166 1.60 -18.04 5.94
N SER A 167 1.84 -16.79 6.31
CA SER A 167 3.06 -16.37 7.01
C SER A 167 2.93 -16.39 8.54
N GLN A 168 1.80 -16.87 9.08
CA GLN A 168 1.53 -17.04 10.51
C GLN A 168 1.75 -15.78 11.37
N TRP A 169 1.33 -14.61 10.88
CA TRP A 169 1.41 -13.33 11.62
C TRP A 169 0.04 -12.66 11.73
N SER A 170 -0.10 -11.74 12.70
CA SER A 170 -1.35 -11.03 12.92
C SER A 170 -1.53 -9.87 11.91
N PRO A 171 -2.63 -9.84 11.12
CA PRO A 171 -2.88 -8.75 10.17
C PRO A 171 -3.04 -7.37 10.82
N THR A 172 -3.19 -7.29 12.14
CA THR A 172 -3.32 -6.03 12.90
C THR A 172 -1.99 -5.29 13.12
N GLU A 173 -0.85 -5.96 12.96
CA GLU A 173 0.48 -5.40 13.31
C GLU A 173 1.23 -4.82 12.10
N LEU A 174 0.78 -5.12 10.88
CA LEU A 174 1.48 -4.69 9.67
C LEU A 174 1.11 -3.26 9.28
N THR A 175 2.14 -2.44 9.09
CA THR A 175 1.99 -1.08 8.55
C THR A 175 2.42 -1.00 7.08
N GLY A 176 1.82 -0.05 6.37
CA GLY A 176 2.09 0.23 4.96
C GLY A 176 1.61 1.61 4.54
N SER A 177 1.55 1.84 3.24
CA SER A 177 1.01 3.06 2.66
C SER A 177 -0.50 3.18 2.88
N PHE A 178 -1.03 4.38 2.61
CA PHE A 178 -2.47 4.63 2.67
C PHE A 178 -3.27 3.74 1.70
N ALA A 179 -2.64 3.20 0.66
CA ALA A 179 -3.28 2.31 -0.31
C ALA A 179 -3.11 0.82 0.04
N GLY A 180 -2.41 0.50 1.13
CA GLY A 180 -2.16 -0.87 1.57
C GLY A 180 -0.92 -1.54 0.96
N ALA A 181 -0.02 -0.77 0.34
CA ALA A 181 1.27 -1.28 -0.14
C ALA A 181 2.25 -1.47 1.03
N ILE A 182 2.99 -2.57 1.02
CA ILE A 182 3.73 -3.11 2.17
C ILE A 182 5.23 -3.12 1.89
N GLY A 183 6.00 -2.80 2.94
CA GLY A 183 7.44 -3.04 3.01
C GLY A 183 8.29 -2.12 2.14
N ILE A 184 9.57 -2.46 2.05
CA ILE A 184 10.60 -1.73 1.30
C ILE A 184 10.23 -1.56 -0.20
N PRO A 185 9.64 -2.55 -0.90
CA PRO A 185 9.29 -2.39 -2.31
C PRO A 185 7.86 -1.87 -2.54
N GLN A 186 7.09 -1.57 -1.49
CA GLN A 186 5.68 -1.14 -1.59
C GLN A 186 4.81 -2.10 -2.42
N PHE A 187 4.96 -3.40 -2.20
CA PHE A 187 4.11 -4.39 -2.86
C PHE A 187 2.72 -4.43 -2.24
N MET A 188 1.69 -4.49 -3.08
CA MET A 188 0.33 -4.81 -2.65
C MET A 188 0.27 -6.28 -2.17
N PRO A 189 -0.63 -6.66 -1.25
CA PRO A 189 -0.71 -8.02 -0.71
C PRO A 189 -0.76 -9.11 -1.79
N GLY A 190 -1.55 -8.93 -2.85
CA GLY A 190 -1.60 -9.88 -3.94
C GLY A 190 -0.28 -9.99 -4.71
N SER A 191 0.46 -8.89 -4.84
CA SER A 191 1.80 -8.91 -5.42
C SER A 191 2.80 -9.64 -4.52
N ILE A 192 2.69 -9.51 -3.19
CA ILE A 192 3.53 -10.28 -2.26
C ILE A 192 3.28 -11.77 -2.45
N ARG A 193 2.02 -12.22 -2.41
CA ARG A 193 1.70 -13.64 -2.54
C ARG A 193 2.17 -14.25 -3.87
N ARG A 194 2.15 -13.47 -4.96
CA ARG A 194 2.56 -13.94 -6.29
C ARG A 194 4.06 -13.83 -6.58
N PHE A 195 4.71 -12.78 -6.08
CA PHE A 195 6.02 -12.37 -6.58
C PHE A 195 7.09 -12.27 -5.50
N ALA A 196 6.73 -12.25 -4.22
CA ALA A 196 7.73 -12.23 -3.17
C ALA A 196 8.52 -13.55 -3.15
N VAL A 197 9.82 -13.44 -2.96
CA VAL A 197 10.75 -14.57 -2.80
C VAL A 197 11.48 -14.44 -1.47
N ASP A 198 11.71 -15.57 -0.83
CA ASP A 198 12.65 -15.70 0.28
C ASP A 198 14.03 -15.70 -0.35
N TYR A 199 14.76 -14.61 -0.15
CA TYR A 199 16.02 -14.35 -0.83
C TYR A 199 17.21 -14.37 0.13
N ASP A 200 17.00 -14.52 1.43
CA ASP A 200 18.07 -14.85 2.38
C ASP A 200 18.00 -16.30 2.91
N ASP A 201 17.06 -17.11 2.38
CA ASP A 201 16.87 -18.53 2.65
C ASP A 201 16.53 -18.82 4.13
N ASP A 202 15.84 -17.88 4.81
CA ASP A 202 15.45 -18.00 6.22
C ASP A 202 14.09 -18.70 6.44
N GLY A 203 13.42 -19.06 5.36
CA GLY A 203 12.11 -19.70 5.32
C GLY A 203 10.94 -18.71 5.29
N ARG A 204 11.19 -17.39 5.18
CA ARG A 204 10.17 -16.34 5.22
C ARG A 204 10.33 -15.38 4.05
N ARG A 205 9.22 -14.71 3.71
CA ARG A 205 9.18 -13.64 2.70
C ARG A 205 8.89 -12.32 3.39
N ASN A 206 9.90 -11.76 4.04
CA ASN A 206 9.80 -10.55 4.85
C ASN A 206 10.23 -9.29 4.08
N LEU A 207 9.32 -8.75 3.27
CA LEU A 207 9.56 -7.51 2.52
C LEU A 207 9.67 -6.25 3.40
N ARG A 208 9.40 -6.35 4.71
CA ARG A 208 9.45 -5.22 5.63
C ARG A 208 10.87 -5.01 6.15
N ASP A 209 11.47 -6.08 6.68
CA ASP A 209 12.72 -5.99 7.41
C ASP A 209 13.89 -6.74 6.71
N SER A 210 13.60 -7.65 5.77
CA SER A 210 14.66 -8.24 4.93
C SER A 210 14.88 -7.40 3.67
N THR A 211 16.07 -6.80 3.61
CA THR A 211 16.53 -6.13 2.38
C THR A 211 16.84 -7.15 1.28
N ALA A 212 17.24 -8.37 1.63
CA ALA A 212 17.48 -9.43 0.68
C ALA A 212 16.20 -9.79 -0.06
N ASP A 213 15.12 -10.06 0.69
CA ASP A 213 13.81 -10.39 0.11
C ASP A 213 13.28 -9.25 -0.75
N ALA A 214 13.44 -7.99 -0.31
CA ALA A 214 13.03 -6.84 -1.10
C ALA A 214 13.76 -6.76 -2.45
N ILE A 215 15.08 -6.99 -2.47
CA ILE A 215 15.90 -7.01 -3.70
C ILE A 215 15.46 -8.15 -4.61
N GLY A 216 15.40 -9.38 -4.09
CA GLY A 216 15.01 -10.56 -4.86
C GLY A 216 13.60 -10.44 -5.42
N SER A 217 12.66 -9.94 -4.62
CA SER A 217 11.25 -9.82 -5.00
C SER A 217 11.01 -8.76 -6.07
N VAL A 218 11.74 -7.63 -6.06
CA VAL A 218 11.67 -6.63 -7.15
C VAL A 218 12.22 -7.22 -8.44
N ALA A 219 13.34 -7.93 -8.39
CA ALA A 219 13.95 -8.56 -9.55
C ALA A 219 13.03 -9.65 -10.14
N HIS A 220 12.50 -10.53 -9.30
CA HIS A 220 11.55 -11.57 -9.68
C HIS A 220 10.26 -10.99 -10.26
N PHE A 221 9.72 -9.92 -9.65
CA PHE A 221 8.56 -9.20 -10.17
C PHE A 221 8.81 -8.71 -11.59
N LEU A 222 9.89 -7.97 -11.82
CA LEU A 222 10.21 -7.43 -13.15
C LEU A 222 10.44 -8.53 -14.19
N ARG A 223 11.13 -9.61 -13.80
CA ARG A 223 11.32 -10.79 -14.65
C ARG A 223 9.99 -11.38 -15.10
N LEU A 224 9.06 -11.60 -14.18
CA LEU A 224 7.74 -12.16 -14.50
C LEU A 224 6.85 -11.18 -15.29
N HIS A 225 7.12 -9.88 -15.24
CA HIS A 225 6.46 -8.85 -16.06
C HIS A 225 7.17 -8.62 -17.41
N GLY A 226 8.04 -9.54 -17.83
CA GLY A 226 8.59 -9.56 -19.18
C GLY A 226 9.83 -8.71 -19.37
N TRP A 227 10.57 -8.40 -18.30
CA TRP A 227 11.88 -7.74 -18.44
C TRP A 227 12.80 -8.54 -19.39
N ALA A 228 13.18 -7.91 -20.49
CA ALA A 228 14.08 -8.47 -21.49
C ALA A 228 15.53 -8.09 -21.17
N SER A 229 16.29 -9.05 -20.66
CA SER A 229 17.69 -8.84 -20.26
C SER A 229 18.54 -8.38 -21.42
N GLY A 230 19.31 -7.31 -21.23
CA GLY A 230 20.22 -6.75 -22.23
C GLY A 230 19.58 -5.79 -23.24
N GLU A 231 18.25 -5.66 -23.25
CA GLU A 231 17.55 -4.72 -24.13
C GLU A 231 17.59 -3.29 -23.56
N PRO A 232 17.65 -2.24 -24.42
CA PRO A 232 17.56 -0.86 -23.96
C PRO A 232 16.15 -0.54 -23.45
N VAL A 233 16.06 0.25 -22.37
CA VAL A 233 14.77 0.66 -21.77
C VAL A 233 14.09 1.77 -22.58
N ALA A 234 14.85 2.74 -23.07
CA ALA A 234 14.33 3.90 -23.80
C ALA A 234 15.39 4.51 -24.71
N ALA A 235 14.94 5.21 -25.77
CA ALA A 235 15.80 5.98 -26.67
C ALA A 235 15.22 7.40 -26.84
N THR A 236 16.09 8.38 -27.05
CA THR A 236 15.67 9.75 -27.39
C THR A 236 15.19 9.80 -28.83
N ALA A 237 14.02 10.41 -29.05
CA ALA A 237 13.47 10.64 -30.38
C ALA A 237 13.48 12.15 -30.72
N THR A 238 13.68 12.46 -31.99
CA THR A 238 13.50 13.80 -32.55
C THR A 238 12.31 13.78 -33.50
N LEU A 239 11.37 14.70 -33.31
CA LEU A 239 10.25 14.88 -34.24
C LEU A 239 10.73 15.72 -35.43
N THR A 240 10.60 15.18 -36.64
CA THR A 240 11.11 15.82 -37.87
C THR A 240 10.15 16.87 -38.46
N ASP A 241 8.91 17.00 -37.99
CA ASP A 241 8.02 18.14 -38.28
C ASP A 241 6.93 18.29 -37.19
N PRO A 242 6.77 19.45 -36.52
CA PRO A 242 5.67 19.69 -35.59
C PRO A 242 4.32 20.04 -36.24
N ARG A 243 4.24 20.15 -37.58
CA ARG A 243 3.05 20.66 -38.33
C ARG A 243 2.59 19.82 -39.53
N ALA A 244 3.01 18.56 -39.66
CA ALA A 244 2.41 17.62 -40.61
C ALA A 244 1.20 16.90 -40.00
#